data_AF-A0A2M7N1E2-F1
#
_entry.id   AF-A0A2M7N1E2-F1
#
_cell.length_a   1.000
_cell.length_b   1.000
_cell.length_c   1.000
_cell.angle_alpha   90.00
_cell.angle_beta   90.00
_cell.angle_gamma   90.00
#
_symmetry.space_group_name_H-M   'P 1'
#
loop_
_entity.id
_entity.type
_entity.pdbx_description
1 polymer ?
#
loop_
_entity_poly.entity_id
_entity_poly.type
_entity_poly.pdbx_seq_one_letter_code
_entity_poly.pdbx_strand_id
1 'polypeptide(L)' 'MKKNDERPGAVFEGKDFYNDIAIGYGFGMRLDFSFFIFRIDFGIKGRDPSQPIGERWLQWHRKIQPADYSFNLGIGYPF' A
#
# COMPACT_ATOMS: atom_id res chain seq x y z
N MET A 1 -9.73 22.47 12.45
CA MET A 1 -8.64 21.55 12.81
C MET A 1 -8.09 21.92 14.17
N LYS A 2 -8.00 20.97 15.11
CA LYS A 2 -7.30 21.20 16.38
C LYS A 2 -5.81 21.33 16.07
N LYS A 3 -5.23 22.51 16.34
CA LYS A 3 -3.79 22.77 16.11
C LYS A 3 -2.88 22.14 17.19
N ASN A 4 -3.45 21.72 18.31
CA ASN A 4 -2.72 21.19 19.46
C ASN A 4 -3.02 19.69 19.65
N ASP A 5 -2.62 18.88 18.67
CA ASP A 5 -2.50 17.43 18.86
C ASP A 5 -1.03 17.13 19.20
N GLU A 6 -0.79 16.47 20.33
CA GLU A 6 0.55 16.18 20.83
C GLU A 6 1.22 15.02 20.07
N ARG A 7 0.48 14.33 19.20
CA ARG A 7 1.01 13.24 18.37
C ARG A 7 1.75 13.81 17.16
N PRO A 8 3.06 13.53 16.99
CA PRO A 8 3.81 13.97 15.82
C PRO A 8 3.17 13.49 14.52
N GLY A 9 2.98 14.40 13.55
CA GLY A 9 2.37 14.09 12.24
C GLY A 9 0.84 13.94 12.23
N ALA A 10 0.15 14.15 13.36
CA ALA A 10 -1.32 14.06 13.41
C ALA A 10 -2.04 15.26 12.80
N VAL A 11 -1.34 16.39 12.64
CA VAL A 11 -1.90 17.59 12.01
C VAL A 11 -1.69 17.48 10.51
N PHE A 12 -2.79 17.37 9.75
CA PHE A 12 -2.72 17.40 8.29
C PHE A 12 -2.32 18.81 7.82
N GLU A 13 -1.22 18.88 7.09
CA GLU A 13 -0.72 20.12 6.49
C GLU A 13 -0.83 20.00 4.97
N GLY A 14 -1.76 20.74 4.35
CA GLY A 14 -2.05 20.62 2.91
C GLY A 14 -0.84 20.86 1.99
N LYS A 15 0.15 21.64 2.44
CA LYS A 15 1.42 21.88 1.73
C LYS A 15 2.33 20.62 1.68
N ASP A 16 2.21 19.75 2.68
CA ASP A 16 3.05 18.56 2.86
C ASP A 16 2.29 17.27 2.57
N PHE A 17 1.04 17.33 2.10
CA PHE A 17 0.22 16.15 1.84
C PHE A 17 0.90 15.07 0.98
N TYR A 18 1.70 15.48 0.00
CA TYR A 18 2.45 14.56 -0.86
C TYR A 18 3.45 13.69 -0.07
N ASN A 19 3.92 14.18 1.09
CA ASN A 19 4.81 13.47 1.99
C ASN A 19 4.14 12.28 2.69
N ASP A 20 2.81 12.31 2.82
CA ASP A 20 2.01 11.33 3.54
C ASP A 20 1.41 10.24 2.63
N ILE A 21 1.75 10.24 1.34
CA ILE A 21 1.25 9.25 0.37
C ILE A 21 2.10 7.97 0.40
N ALA A 22 1.48 6.86 0.75
CA ALA A 22 2.06 5.53 0.56
C ALA A 22 1.94 5.07 -0.91
N ILE A 23 2.96 4.37 -1.41
CA ILE A 23 3.00 3.85 -2.78
C ILE A 23 3.30 2.36 -2.73
N GLY A 24 2.52 1.57 -3.46
CA GLY A 24 2.75 0.14 -3.65
C GLY A 24 2.83 -0.20 -5.13
N TYR A 25 3.52 -1.29 -5.43
CA TYR A 25 3.53 -1.90 -6.76
C TYR A 25 2.89 -3.27 -6.67
N GLY A 26 2.36 -3.79 -7.77
CA GLY A 26 1.74 -5.10 -7.77
C GLY A 26 1.39 -5.57 -9.17
N PHE A 27 1.09 -6.85 -9.27
CA PHE A 27 0.55 -7.46 -10.48
C PHE A 27 -0.59 -8.40 -10.10
N GLY A 28 -1.55 -8.52 -11.01
CA GLY A 28 -2.71 -9.38 -10.82
C GLY A 28 -3.00 -10.15 -12.10
N MET A 29 -3.53 -11.35 -11.92
CA MET A 29 -4.06 -12.19 -12.99
C MET A 29 -5.54 -12.46 -12.74
N ARG A 30 -6.33 -12.26 -13.78
CA ARG A 30 -7.75 -12.60 -13.80
C ARG A 30 -7.98 -13.67 -14.87
N LEU A 31 -8.48 -14.81 -14.45
CA LEU A 31 -8.90 -15.90 -15.32
C LEU A 31 -10.43 -15.95 -15.32
N ASP A 32 -11.01 -15.89 -16.51
CA ASP A 32 -12.46 -15.88 -16.70
C ASP A 32 -12.89 -17.26 -17.23
N PHE A 33 -13.65 -18.01 -16.43
CA PHE A 33 -14.21 -19.31 -16.81
C PHE A 33 -15.73 -19.20 -16.95
N SER A 34 -16.33 -20.12 -17.70
CA SER A 34 -17.77 -20.10 -18.00
C SER A 34 -18.69 -20.09 -16.78
N PHE A 35 -18.21 -20.55 -15.61
CA PHE A 35 -19.01 -20.67 -14.38
C PHE A 35 -18.47 -19.87 -13.20
N PHE A 36 -17.23 -19.36 -13.27
CA PHE A 36 -16.63 -18.59 -12.19
C PHE A 36 -15.43 -17.78 -12.69
N ILE A 37 -15.12 -16.69 -11.99
CA ILE A 37 -13.94 -15.87 -12.19
C ILE A 37 -12.94 -16.20 -11.10
N PHE A 38 -11.69 -16.39 -11.47
CA PHE A 38 -10.59 -16.61 -10.55
C PHE A 38 -9.59 -15.46 -10.61
N ARG A 39 -9.16 -14.98 -9.45
CA ARG A 39 -8.25 -13.85 -9.32
C ARG A 39 -7.09 -14.18 -8.39
N ILE A 40 -5.89 -13.85 -8.84
CA ILE A 40 -4.69 -13.82 -8.02
C ILE A 40 -4.13 -12.41 -8.12
N ASP A 41 -4.02 -11.72 -6.99
CA ASP A 41 -3.46 -10.38 -6.90
C ASP A 41 -2.28 -10.39 -5.92
N PHE A 42 -1.12 -9.90 -6.37
CA PHE A 42 0.11 -9.78 -5.58
C PHE A 42 0.55 -8.32 -5.52
N GLY A 43 0.91 -7.86 -4.32
CA GLY A 43 1.36 -6.50 -4.06
C GLY A 43 2.61 -6.46 -3.19
N ILE A 44 3.37 -5.38 -3.34
CA ILE A 44 4.56 -5.06 -2.57
C ILE A 44 4.55 -3.58 -2.18
N LYS A 45 4.87 -3.28 -0.92
CA LYS A 45 5.03 -1.88 -0.46
C LYS A 45 6.32 -1.28 -1.06
N GLY A 46 6.19 -0.14 -1.72
CA GLY A 46 7.32 0.62 -2.27
C GLY A 46 7.71 1.79 -1.38
N ARG A 47 6.76 2.69 -1.12
CA ARG A 47 6.95 3.86 -0.25
C ARG A 47 6.04 3.80 0.96
N ASP A 48 6.62 4.00 2.15
CA ASP A 48 5.92 4.09 3.42
C ASP A 48 6.18 5.45 4.09
N PRO A 49 5.17 6.33 4.20
CA PRO A 49 5.32 7.67 4.77
C PRO A 49 5.55 7.65 6.29
N SER A 50 5.27 6.54 6.97
CA SER A 50 5.51 6.38 8.42
C SER A 50 6.99 6.27 8.78
N GLN A 51 7.85 5.99 7.79
CA GLN A 51 9.30 5.92 7.98
C GLN A 51 9.94 7.32 8.02
N PRO A 52 11.13 7.46 8.62
CA PRO A 52 11.89 8.71 8.64
C PRO A 52 12.06 9.33 7.25
N ILE A 53 12.09 10.66 7.20
CA ILE A 53 12.35 11.41 5.96
C ILE A 53 13.70 10.96 5.40
N GLY A 54 13.73 10.60 4.12
CA GLY A 54 14.89 10.00 3.46
C GLY A 54 14.76 8.48 3.30
N GLU A 55 14.19 7.78 4.27
CA GLU A 55 14.11 6.31 4.30
C GLU A 55 12.77 5.73 3.84
N ARG A 56 11.86 6.59 3.40
CA ARG A 56 10.48 6.23 3.04
C ARG A 56 10.37 5.23 1.88
N TRP A 57 11.37 5.17 1.01
CA TRP A 57 11.39 4.15 -0.03
C TRP A 57 12.03 2.86 0.48
N LEU A 58 11.19 1.87 0.74
CA LEU A 58 11.55 0.69 1.49
C LEU A 58 12.66 -0.12 0.81
N GLN A 59 12.58 -0.32 -0.50
CA GLN A 59 13.51 -1.16 -1.27
C GLN A 59 14.95 -0.62 -1.33
N TRP A 60 15.15 0.69 -1.12
CA TRP A 60 16.49 1.30 -1.15
C TRP A 60 17.12 1.46 0.24
N HIS A 61 16.31 1.45 1.30
CA HIS A 61 16.77 1.78 2.67
C HIS A 61 16.71 0.60 3.64
N ARG A 62 15.93 -0.44 3.33
CA ARG A 62 15.90 -1.67 4.12
C ARG A 62 15.64 -2.90 3.26
N LYS A 63 15.93 -4.07 3.81
CA LYS A 63 15.50 -5.33 3.20
C LYS A 63 13.98 -5.42 3.23
N ILE A 64 13.40 -5.89 2.13
CA ILE A 64 11.96 -6.16 2.05
C ILE A 64 11.65 -7.35 2.96
N GLN A 65 10.64 -7.16 3.81
CA GLN A 65 10.21 -8.13 4.79
C GLN A 65 8.94 -8.84 4.30
N PRO A 66 8.63 -10.04 4.84
CA PRO A 66 7.37 -10.72 4.53
C PRO A 66 6.12 -9.85 4.70
N ALA A 67 6.11 -8.94 5.69
CA ALA A 67 5.01 -8.01 5.96
C ALA A 67 4.85 -6.86 4.94
N ASP A 68 5.80 -6.73 4.00
CA ASP A 68 5.71 -5.77 2.90
C ASP A 68 5.00 -6.35 1.67
N TYR A 69 4.81 -7.67 1.65
CA TYR A 69 4.06 -8.35 0.61
C TYR A 69 2.58 -8.45 0.99
N SER A 70 1.73 -8.38 -0.02
CA SER A 70 0.29 -8.63 0.09
C SER A 70 -0.10 -9.65 -0.97
N PHE A 71 -0.90 -10.63 -0.58
CA PHE A 71 -1.40 -11.66 -1.47
C PHE A 71 -2.91 -11.78 -1.27
N ASN A 72 -3.65 -11.75 -2.37
CA ASN A 72 -5.10 -11.89 -2.36
C ASN A 72 -5.54 -12.93 -3.38
N LEU A 73 -6.45 -13.81 -2.95
CA LEU A 73 -7.09 -14.83 -3.78
C LEU A 73 -8.58 -14.53 -3.84
N GLY A 74 -9.15 -14.53 -5.05
CA GLY A 74 -10.57 -14.27 -5.25
C GLY A 74 -11.23 -15.34 -6.13
N ILE A 75 -12.42 -15.77 -5.73
CA ILE A 75 -13.32 -16.61 -6.54
C ILE A 75 -14.68 -15.89 -6.59
N GLY A 76 -15.19 -15.63 -7.78
CA GLY A 76 -16.47 -14.96 -7.99
C GLY A 76 -17.37 -15.76 -8.93
N TYR A 77 -18.68 -15.68 -8.73
CA TYR A 77 -19.67 -16.24 -9.65
C TYR A 77 -20.25 -15.11 -10.51
N PRO A 78 -20.30 -15.25 -11.85
CA PRO A 78 -21.04 -14.34 -12.70
C PRO A 78 -22.54 -14.59 -12.46
N PHE A 79 -23.21 -13.64 -11.81
CA PHE A 79 -24.66 -13.66 -11.61
C PHE A 79 -25.41 -13.18 -12.86
#